data_AF-Q065M3-F1
#
_entry.id   AF-Q065M3-F1
#
_cell.length_a   1.000
_cell.length_b   1.000
_cell.length_c   1.000
_cell.angle_alpha   90.00
_cell.angle_beta   90.00
_cell.angle_gamma   90.00
#
_symmetry.space_group_name_H-M   'P 1'
#
loop_
_entity.id
_entity.type
_entity.pdbx_description
1 polymer ?
#
loop_
_entity_poly.entity_id
_entity_poly.type
_entity_poly.pdbx_seq_one_letter_code
_entity_poly.pdbx_strand_id
1 'polypeptide(L)'
;MLIPLRPGELQRLIPAVATAGQFRFSLGSPQEILQRVMVAAIGGVITLLISQSQMSSRWGPFWLVAGVVFLLYILWGPILQAGQRNATLRRYPSAALFEGEVAKVITRERVENRHEQADSRGKLELIENRRTWMLLELEDEDGYLGRVAFPMEKSHKTIREGTVIRCLVLSERKDFSRIGALSDAWIPGLRLWVGEYPYLLRPAFEELCRLRISRAAKN
;
A
#
# COMPACT_ATOMS: atom_id res chain seq x y z
N MET A 1 1.51 -22.57 8.17
CA MET A 1 0.19 -23.15 7.84
C MET A 1 -0.60 -22.20 6.95
N LEU A 2 -1.10 -22.69 5.82
CA LEU A 2 -1.96 -21.96 4.88
C LEU A 2 -3.43 -22.38 5.02
N ILE A 3 -4.31 -21.40 5.24
CA ILE A 3 -5.76 -21.60 5.32
C ILE A 3 -6.42 -20.89 4.12
N PRO A 4 -6.89 -21.61 3.09
CA PRO A 4 -7.53 -21.00 1.93
C PRO A 4 -8.73 -20.13 2.30
N LEU A 5 -8.82 -18.95 1.67
CA LEU A 5 -9.97 -18.06 1.80
C LEU A 5 -11.16 -18.59 1.00
N ARG A 6 -12.37 -18.28 1.49
CA ARG A 6 -13.61 -18.55 0.77
C ARG A 6 -13.76 -17.56 -0.37
N PRO A 7 -14.52 -17.92 -1.42
CA PRO A 7 -14.86 -16.98 -2.49
C PRO A 7 -15.44 -15.67 -1.94
N GLY A 8 -14.92 -14.54 -2.40
CA GLY A 8 -15.37 -13.20 -2.00
C GLY A 8 -14.77 -12.65 -0.68
N GLU A 9 -14.11 -13.46 0.15
CA GLU A 9 -13.48 -12.95 1.38
C GLU A 9 -12.30 -12.02 1.09
N LEU A 10 -11.52 -12.31 0.04
CA LEU A 10 -10.42 -11.44 -0.39
C LEU A 10 -10.91 -10.01 -0.68
N GLN A 11 -12.08 -9.89 -1.32
CA GLN A 11 -12.68 -8.59 -1.67
C GLN A 11 -13.19 -7.82 -0.44
N ARG A 12 -13.47 -8.52 0.66
CA ARG A 12 -13.79 -7.90 1.95
C ARG A 12 -12.56 -7.47 2.72
N LEU A 13 -11.41 -8.12 2.50
CA LEU A 13 -10.16 -7.79 3.18
C LEU A 13 -9.38 -6.68 2.48
N ILE A 14 -9.36 -6.67 1.15
CA ILE A 14 -8.68 -5.66 0.35
C ILE A 14 -9.74 -4.76 -0.31
N PRO A 15 -9.85 -3.49 0.11
CA PRO A 15 -10.93 -2.62 -0.32
C PRO A 15 -10.75 -2.20 -1.79
N ALA A 16 -11.86 -2.05 -2.50
CA ALA A 16 -11.83 -1.59 -3.90
C ALA A 16 -11.39 -0.13 -4.04
N VAL A 17 -11.74 0.69 -3.05
CA VAL A 17 -11.47 2.12 -2.97
C VAL A 17 -10.58 2.38 -1.76
N ALA A 18 -9.81 3.46 -1.81
CA ALA A 18 -8.90 3.84 -0.75
C ALA A 18 -9.59 3.95 0.62
N THR A 19 -8.94 3.42 1.65
CA THR A 19 -9.29 3.71 3.05
C THR A 19 -8.58 4.98 3.52
N ALA A 20 -8.97 5.51 4.68
CA ALA A 20 -8.31 6.69 5.26
C ALA A 20 -6.78 6.51 5.43
N GLY A 21 -6.34 5.33 5.85
CA GLY A 21 -4.91 5.01 5.98
C GLY A 21 -4.19 4.97 4.62
N GLN A 22 -4.83 4.36 3.62
CA GLN A 22 -4.32 4.28 2.26
C GLN A 22 -4.29 5.65 1.57
N PHE A 23 -5.30 6.50 1.80
CA PHE A 23 -5.36 7.86 1.32
C PHE A 23 -4.20 8.69 1.87
N ARG A 24 -3.93 8.61 3.19
CA ARG A 24 -2.79 9.30 3.81
C ARG A 24 -1.45 8.81 3.26
N PHE A 25 -1.32 7.52 2.98
CA PHE A 25 -0.13 6.97 2.35
C PHE A 25 0.05 7.52 0.92
N SER A 26 -1.03 7.53 0.12
CA SER A 26 -1.01 7.96 -1.30
C SER A 26 -1.01 9.48 -1.50
N LEU A 27 -1.36 10.25 -0.47
CA LEU A 27 -1.12 11.70 -0.43
C LEU A 27 0.37 12.00 -0.57
N GLY A 28 1.21 11.17 0.03
CA GLY A 28 2.65 11.19 -0.16
C GLY A 28 3.36 12.35 0.54
N SER A 29 4.48 12.75 -0.06
CA SER A 29 5.34 13.84 0.40
C SER A 29 4.75 15.23 0.11
N PRO A 30 5.19 16.29 0.80
CA PRO A 30 4.76 17.66 0.51
C PRO A 30 4.98 18.08 -0.96
N GLN A 31 6.03 17.54 -1.60
CA GLN A 31 6.31 17.76 -3.02
C GLN A 31 5.23 17.14 -3.91
N GLU A 32 4.79 15.92 -3.64
CA GLU A 32 3.71 15.27 -4.38
C GLU A 32 2.37 16.00 -4.17
N ILE A 33 2.12 16.50 -2.96
CA ILE A 33 0.95 17.34 -2.67
C ILE A 33 1.01 18.62 -3.51
N LEU A 34 2.16 19.31 -3.53
CA LEU A 34 2.34 20.52 -4.33
C LEU A 34 2.17 20.23 -5.83
N GLN A 35 2.73 19.13 -6.33
CA GLN A 35 2.52 18.70 -7.72
C GLN A 35 1.04 18.49 -8.03
N ARG A 36 0.28 17.86 -7.13
CA ARG A 36 -1.17 17.70 -7.31
C ARG A 36 -1.91 19.03 -7.28
N VAL A 37 -1.52 19.97 -6.42
CA VAL A 37 -2.09 21.33 -6.38
C VAL A 37 -1.80 22.07 -7.70
N MET A 38 -0.57 21.98 -8.22
CA MET A 38 -0.21 22.58 -9.50
C MET A 38 -1.03 21.98 -10.65
N VAL A 39 -1.16 20.65 -10.72
CA VAL A 39 -1.98 19.98 -11.73
C VAL A 39 -3.45 20.40 -11.63
N ALA A 40 -3.99 20.47 -10.40
CA ALA A 40 -5.37 20.90 -10.15
C ALA A 40 -5.60 22.36 -10.58
N ALA A 41 -4.68 23.25 -10.22
CA ALA A 41 -4.77 24.67 -10.54
C ALA A 41 -4.63 24.91 -12.05
N ILE A 42 -3.58 24.38 -12.68
CA ILE A 42 -3.34 24.57 -14.12
C ILE A 42 -4.46 23.94 -14.95
N GLY A 43 -4.80 22.67 -14.69
CA GLY A 43 -5.85 21.96 -15.41
C GLY A 43 -7.23 22.61 -15.21
N GLY A 44 -7.56 22.98 -13.97
CA GLY A 44 -8.81 23.66 -13.63
C GLY A 44 -8.93 25.04 -14.27
N VAL A 45 -7.89 25.87 -14.21
CA VAL A 45 -7.91 27.21 -14.83
C VAL A 45 -8.03 27.11 -16.35
N ILE A 46 -7.25 26.25 -17.01
CA ILE A 46 -7.31 26.09 -18.48
C ILE A 46 -8.71 25.65 -18.92
N THR A 47 -9.29 24.65 -18.26
CA THR A 47 -10.63 24.14 -18.61
C THR A 47 -11.74 25.15 -18.31
N LEU A 48 -11.63 25.94 -17.24
CA LEU A 48 -12.56 27.03 -16.97
C LEU A 48 -12.44 28.16 -18.00
N LEU A 49 -11.24 28.53 -18.45
CA LEU A 49 -11.05 29.51 -19.51
C LEU A 49 -11.67 29.04 -20.84
N ILE A 50 -11.49 27.75 -21.18
CA ILE A 50 -12.15 27.14 -22.35
C ILE A 50 -13.68 27.15 -22.18
N SER A 51 -14.18 26.85 -20.97
CA SER A 51 -15.60 26.89 -20.69
C SER A 51 -16.19 28.30 -20.89
N GLN A 52 -15.47 29.36 -20.49
CA GLN A 52 -15.93 30.74 -20.66
C GLN A 52 -15.95 31.14 -22.14
N SER A 53 -14.94 30.77 -22.93
CA SER A 53 -14.91 31.08 -24.36
C SER A 53 -15.98 30.31 -25.16
N GLN A 54 -16.45 29.18 -24.62
CA GLN A 54 -17.49 28.33 -25.22
C GLN A 54 -18.85 28.45 -24.52
N MET A 55 -19.13 29.54 -23.80
CA MET A 55 -20.37 29.66 -23.03
C MET A 55 -21.65 29.64 -23.89
N SER A 56 -21.57 30.08 -25.16
CA SER A 56 -22.68 29.99 -26.13
C SER A 56 -22.76 28.63 -26.86
N SER A 57 -21.76 27.76 -26.67
CA SER A 57 -21.67 26.43 -27.28
C SER A 57 -22.29 25.36 -26.38
N ARG A 58 -22.84 24.31 -26.99
CA ARG A 58 -23.35 23.12 -26.27
C ARG A 58 -22.26 22.42 -25.42
N TRP A 59 -20.99 22.68 -25.71
CA TRP A 59 -19.84 22.09 -25.01
C TRP A 59 -19.40 22.86 -23.75
N GLY A 60 -19.89 24.09 -23.54
CA GLY A 60 -19.54 24.89 -22.35
C GLY A 60 -19.74 24.13 -21.03
N PRO A 61 -20.93 23.55 -20.76
CA PRO A 61 -21.17 22.79 -19.53
C PRO A 61 -20.24 21.60 -19.32
N PHE A 62 -19.83 20.91 -20.39
CA PHE A 62 -18.88 19.81 -20.31
C PHE A 62 -17.51 20.28 -19.81
N TRP A 63 -17.01 21.39 -20.35
CA TRP A 63 -15.73 21.98 -19.93
C TRP A 63 -15.77 22.50 -18.49
N LEU A 64 -16.90 23.06 -18.06
CA LEU A 64 -17.10 23.45 -16.67
C LEU A 64 -16.98 22.26 -15.73
N VAL A 65 -17.67 21.16 -16.02
CA VAL A 65 -17.60 19.93 -15.21
C VAL A 65 -16.18 19.37 -15.21
N ALA A 66 -15.51 19.33 -16.36
CA ALA A 66 -14.12 18.91 -16.45
C ALA A 66 -13.21 19.77 -15.56
N GLY A 67 -13.41 21.08 -15.53
CA GLY A 67 -12.66 21.98 -14.65
C GLY A 67 -12.89 21.73 -13.17
N VAL A 68 -14.13 21.47 -12.75
CA VAL A 68 -14.41 21.06 -11.37
C VAL A 68 -13.70 19.74 -11.04
N VAL A 69 -13.70 18.76 -11.94
CA VAL A 69 -12.99 17.49 -11.74
C VAL A 69 -11.48 17.73 -11.58
N PHE A 70 -10.86 18.60 -12.38
CA PHE A 70 -9.45 18.95 -12.22
C PHE A 70 -9.17 19.64 -10.88
N LEU A 71 -10.00 20.60 -10.46
CA LEU A 71 -9.84 21.27 -9.17
C LEU A 71 -9.92 20.30 -7.99
N LEU A 72 -10.71 19.23 -8.13
CA LEU A 72 -10.83 18.17 -7.13
C LEU A 72 -9.75 17.08 -7.23
N TYR A 73 -8.73 17.24 -8.09
CA TYR A 73 -7.66 16.23 -8.28
C TYR A 73 -6.90 15.90 -7.00
N ILE A 74 -6.77 16.87 -6.08
CA ILE A 74 -6.17 16.63 -4.77
C ILE A 74 -6.93 15.57 -3.95
N LEU A 75 -8.23 15.45 -4.16
CA LEU A 75 -9.10 14.49 -3.46
C LEU A 75 -9.11 13.14 -4.18
N TRP A 76 -9.43 13.10 -5.49
CA TRP A 76 -9.60 11.82 -6.17
C TRP A 76 -8.29 11.19 -6.65
N GLY A 77 -7.23 11.97 -6.85
CA GLY A 77 -5.93 11.48 -7.31
C GLY A 77 -5.32 10.42 -6.39
N PRO A 78 -5.18 10.69 -5.06
CA PRO A 78 -4.69 9.69 -4.12
C PRO A 78 -5.63 8.48 -4.00
N ILE A 79 -6.94 8.69 -4.10
CA ILE A 79 -7.93 7.61 -4.06
C ILE A 79 -7.72 6.65 -5.23
N LEU A 80 -7.54 7.19 -6.44
CA LEU A 80 -7.28 6.40 -7.64
C LEU A 80 -5.97 5.62 -7.52
N GLN A 81 -4.89 6.27 -7.06
CA GLN A 81 -3.59 5.63 -6.89
C GLN A 81 -3.63 4.48 -5.86
N ALA A 82 -4.32 4.67 -4.74
CA ALA A 82 -4.55 3.62 -3.76
C ALA A 82 -5.40 2.48 -4.33
N GLY A 83 -6.47 2.80 -5.09
CA GLY A 83 -7.29 1.80 -5.77
C GLY A 83 -6.50 0.96 -6.78
N GLN A 84 -5.61 1.60 -7.56
CA GLN A 84 -4.72 0.90 -8.48
C GLN A 84 -3.77 -0.07 -7.75
N ARG A 85 -3.19 0.36 -6.63
CA ARG A 85 -2.37 -0.52 -5.77
C ARG A 85 -3.19 -1.71 -5.26
N ASN A 86 -4.38 -1.47 -4.71
CA ASN A 86 -5.26 -2.53 -4.24
C ASN A 86 -5.64 -3.52 -5.34
N ALA A 87 -5.88 -3.04 -6.56
CA ALA A 87 -6.21 -3.88 -7.71
C ALA A 87 -5.08 -4.88 -8.05
N THR A 88 -3.81 -4.55 -7.78
CA THR A 88 -2.68 -5.45 -8.04
C THR A 88 -2.74 -6.74 -7.22
N LEU A 89 -3.31 -6.69 -6.00
CA LEU A 89 -3.52 -7.88 -5.17
C LEU A 89 -4.91 -8.47 -5.37
N ARG A 90 -5.94 -7.66 -5.63
CA ARG A 90 -7.31 -8.15 -5.87
C ARG A 90 -7.47 -8.98 -7.15
N ARG A 91 -6.54 -8.88 -8.10
CA ARG A 91 -6.57 -9.66 -9.35
C ARG A 91 -6.26 -11.15 -9.16
N TYR A 92 -5.62 -11.54 -8.06
CA TYR A 92 -5.26 -12.94 -7.85
C TYR A 92 -6.51 -13.80 -7.61
N PRO A 93 -6.63 -14.96 -8.27
CA PRO A 93 -7.80 -15.83 -8.18
C PRO A 93 -7.86 -16.61 -6.86
N SER A 94 -6.71 -16.86 -6.23
CA SER A 94 -6.60 -17.64 -4.99
C SER A 94 -5.86 -16.84 -3.93
N ALA A 95 -6.37 -16.90 -2.71
CA ALA A 95 -5.75 -16.29 -1.54
C ALA A 95 -5.92 -17.18 -0.31
N ALA A 96 -4.92 -17.21 0.55
CA ALA A 96 -4.93 -17.95 1.80
C ALA A 96 -4.46 -17.05 2.94
N LEU A 97 -5.00 -17.30 4.13
CA LEU A 97 -4.44 -16.80 5.37
C LEU A 97 -3.20 -17.63 5.70
N PHE A 98 -2.08 -16.96 5.93
CA PHE A 98 -0.85 -17.58 6.39
C PHE A 98 -0.64 -17.27 7.86
N GLU A 99 -0.27 -18.29 8.60
CA GLU A 99 0.35 -18.18 9.92
C GLU A 99 1.67 -18.95 9.90
N GLY A 100 2.74 -18.28 10.32
CA GLY A 100 4.06 -18.85 10.46
C GLY A 100 4.93 -17.95 11.32
N GLU A 101 6.24 -18.06 11.15
CA GLU A 101 7.22 -17.36 11.95
C GLU A 101 8.18 -16.54 11.09
N VAL A 102 8.79 -15.54 11.72
CA VAL A 102 9.90 -14.80 11.14
C VAL A 102 11.14 -15.67 11.20
N ALA A 103 11.55 -16.24 10.07
CA ALA A 103 12.77 -17.04 9.95
C ALA A 103 14.02 -16.19 10.16
N LYS A 104 14.03 -14.99 9.56
CA LYS A 104 15.20 -14.11 9.55
C LYS A 104 14.82 -12.65 9.51
N VAL A 105 15.55 -11.83 10.26
CA VAL A 105 15.41 -10.36 10.27
C VAL A 105 16.66 -9.73 9.66
N ILE A 106 16.49 -9.03 8.53
CA ILE A 106 17.58 -8.34 7.84
C ILE A 106 17.27 -6.85 7.77
N THR A 107 18.22 -6.00 8.16
CA THR A 107 18.15 -4.55 7.95
C THR A 107 19.11 -4.11 6.85
N ARG A 108 18.65 -3.23 5.96
CA ARG A 108 19.45 -2.65 4.89
C ARG A 108 19.16 -1.16 4.75
N GLU A 109 20.19 -0.37 4.49
CA GLU A 109 19.97 1.02 4.07
C GLU A 109 19.65 1.07 2.59
N ARG A 110 18.61 1.84 2.25
CA ARG A 110 18.22 2.10 0.87
C ARG A 110 18.17 3.61 0.66
N VAL A 111 18.78 4.08 -0.43
CA VAL A 111 18.62 5.46 -0.89
C VAL A 111 17.19 5.60 -1.42
N GLU A 112 16.36 6.36 -0.72
CA GLU A 112 14.96 6.57 -1.07
C GLU A 112 14.82 7.74 -2.05
N ASN A 113 15.67 8.76 -1.91
CA ASN A 113 15.65 9.92 -2.78
C ASN A 113 17.05 10.54 -2.92
N ARG A 114 17.34 11.09 -4.11
CA ARG A 114 18.62 11.71 -4.46
C ARG A 114 18.32 13.07 -5.07
N HIS A 115 18.73 14.14 -4.38
CA HIS A 115 18.54 15.51 -4.87
C HIS A 115 19.88 16.24 -4.95
N GLU A 116 20.01 17.05 -5.99
CA GLU A 116 21.11 18.00 -6.12
C GLU A 116 20.64 19.34 -5.57
N GLN A 117 21.31 19.84 -4.53
CA GLN A 117 21.04 21.15 -3.95
C GLN A 117 22.30 22.00 -4.02
N ALA A 118 22.18 23.25 -4.45
CA ALA A 118 23.28 24.20 -4.40
C ALA A 118 23.49 24.65 -2.94
N ASP A 119 24.71 24.51 -2.42
CA ASP A 119 25.12 25.13 -1.16
C ASP A 119 25.09 26.67 -1.32
N SER A 120 25.14 27.39 -0.19
CA SER A 120 25.29 28.84 -0.05
C SER A 120 26.37 29.47 -0.94
N ARG A 121 27.31 28.68 -1.45
CA ARG A 121 28.40 29.08 -2.36
C ARG A 121 28.17 28.70 -3.83
N GLY A 122 26.97 28.22 -4.18
CA GLY A 122 26.59 27.84 -5.54
C GLY A 122 27.15 26.50 -6.03
N LYS A 123 27.76 25.71 -5.14
CA LYS A 123 28.25 24.37 -5.48
C LYS A 123 27.13 23.35 -5.34
N LEU A 124 26.90 22.55 -6.38
CA LEU A 124 25.94 21.47 -6.35
C LEU A 124 26.45 20.35 -5.43
N GLU A 125 25.73 20.09 -4.36
CA GLU A 125 25.93 18.97 -3.45
C GLU A 125 24.83 17.93 -3.63
N LEU A 126 25.24 16.67 -3.61
CA LEU A 126 24.33 15.55 -3.72
C LEU A 126 23.84 15.15 -2.33
N ILE A 127 22.57 15.42 -2.05
CA ILE A 127 21.92 15.01 -0.80
C ILE A 127 21.18 13.69 -1.06
N GLU A 128 21.67 12.61 -0.45
CA GLU A 128 21.01 11.30 -0.43
C GLU A 128 20.16 11.15 0.82
N ASN A 129 18.84 11.01 0.66
CA ASN A 129 17.99 10.62 1.77
C ASN A 129 18.00 9.09 1.89
N ARG A 130 18.72 8.59 2.89
CA ARG A 130 18.82 7.16 3.20
C ARG A 130 17.80 6.79 4.25
N ARG A 131 17.03 5.74 3.98
CA ARG A 131 16.11 5.14 4.93
C ARG A 131 16.52 3.70 5.20
N THR A 132 16.49 3.30 6.47
CA THR A 132 16.68 1.90 6.85
C THR A 132 15.41 1.13 6.54
N TRP A 133 15.55 0.04 5.80
CA TRP A 133 14.51 -0.93 5.49
C TRP A 133 14.75 -2.20 6.29
N MET A 134 13.66 -2.82 6.73
CA MET A 134 13.64 -4.13 7.35
C MET A 134 13.03 -5.13 6.38
N LEU A 135 13.67 -6.30 6.27
CA LEU A 135 13.24 -7.43 5.47
C LEU A 135 13.05 -8.61 6.41
N LEU A 136 11.84 -9.13 6.43
CA LEU A 136 11.48 -10.33 7.19
C LEU A 136 11.33 -11.48 6.21
N GLU A 137 12.10 -12.54 6.40
CA GLU A 137 11.87 -13.81 5.73
C GLU A 137 10.87 -14.61 6.56
N LEU A 138 9.85 -15.13 5.88
CA LEU A 138 8.73 -15.82 6.51
C LEU A 138 8.82 -17.31 6.17
N GLU A 139 8.62 -18.14 7.18
CA GLU A 139 8.57 -19.59 7.03
C GLU A 139 7.42 -20.19 7.85
N ASP A 140 7.02 -21.38 7.46
CA ASP A 140 6.15 -22.24 8.26
C ASP A 140 6.65 -23.69 8.24
N GLU A 141 5.83 -24.61 8.74
CA GLU A 141 6.13 -26.04 8.79
C GLU A 141 6.42 -26.66 7.41
N ASP A 142 5.87 -26.08 6.32
CA ASP A 142 6.10 -26.53 4.95
C ASP A 142 7.37 -25.89 4.34
N GLY A 143 8.00 -24.95 5.06
CA GLY A 143 9.28 -24.33 4.73
C GLY A 143 9.18 -22.84 4.40
N TYR A 144 10.09 -22.38 3.53
CA TYR A 144 10.19 -20.97 3.16
C TYR A 144 8.98 -20.51 2.33
N LEU A 145 8.35 -19.42 2.77
CA LEU A 145 7.20 -18.83 2.09
C LEU A 145 7.60 -17.65 1.19
N GLY A 146 8.37 -16.71 1.74
CA GLY A 146 8.65 -15.44 1.06
C GLY A 146 9.23 -14.39 1.97
N ARG A 147 9.20 -13.13 1.51
CA ARG A 147 9.75 -12.00 2.26
C ARG A 147 8.82 -10.80 2.26
N VAL A 148 8.77 -10.10 3.38
CA VAL A 148 8.07 -8.82 3.54
C VAL A 148 9.09 -7.74 3.84
N ALA A 149 9.14 -6.71 2.98
CA ALA A 149 10.06 -5.58 3.11
C ALA A 149 9.27 -4.31 3.43
N PHE A 150 9.77 -3.51 4.37
CA PHE A 150 9.12 -2.27 4.79
C PHE A 150 10.12 -1.28 5.39
N PRO A 151 9.81 0.03 5.35
CA PRO A 151 10.62 1.01 6.04
C PRO A 151 10.62 0.77 7.55
N MET A 152 11.81 0.82 8.15
CA MET A 152 11.98 0.57 9.58
C MET A 152 11.50 1.78 10.41
N GLU A 153 10.74 1.48 11.47
CA GLU A 153 10.31 2.45 12.47
C GLU A 153 10.80 2.01 13.86
N LYS A 154 10.73 2.91 14.86
CA LYS A 154 11.20 2.61 16.22
C LYS A 154 10.48 1.40 16.83
N SER A 155 9.17 1.27 16.56
CA SER A 155 8.33 0.14 16.99
C SER A 155 8.80 -1.20 16.43
N HIS A 156 9.42 -1.23 15.25
CA HIS A 156 9.84 -2.46 14.57
C HIS A 156 11.12 -3.08 15.16
N LYS A 157 11.85 -2.37 16.02
CA LYS A 157 13.08 -2.87 16.67
C LYS A 157 12.86 -4.08 17.58
N THR A 158 11.62 -4.31 18.02
CA THR A 158 11.25 -5.41 18.91
C THR A 158 11.01 -6.72 18.16
N ILE A 159 10.94 -6.70 16.82
CA ILE A 159 10.74 -7.90 16.00
C ILE A 159 11.99 -8.78 16.07
N ARG A 160 11.79 -10.07 16.37
CA ARG A 160 12.84 -11.08 16.49
C ARG A 160 12.52 -12.28 15.61
N GLU A 161 13.53 -13.08 15.32
CA GLU A 161 13.35 -14.41 14.72
C GLU A 161 12.48 -15.29 15.64
N GLY A 162 11.66 -16.16 15.06
CA GLY A 162 10.64 -16.94 15.78
C GLY A 162 9.37 -16.16 16.16
N THR A 163 9.26 -14.87 15.80
CA THR A 163 8.04 -14.10 16.07
C THR A 163 6.91 -14.59 15.16
N VAL A 164 5.77 -14.96 15.75
CA VAL A 164 4.56 -15.33 15.00
C VAL A 164 4.05 -14.16 14.16
N ILE A 165 3.82 -14.42 12.89
CA ILE A 165 3.39 -13.43 11.90
C ILE A 165 2.27 -14.01 11.02
N ARG A 166 1.33 -13.14 10.68
CA ARG A 166 0.13 -13.49 9.89
C ARG A 166 -0.01 -12.56 8.72
N CYS A 167 -0.26 -13.09 7.52
CA CYS A 167 -0.51 -12.26 6.34
C CYS A 167 -1.45 -12.97 5.36
N LEU A 168 -1.81 -12.29 4.27
CA LEU A 168 -2.41 -12.94 3.11
C LEU A 168 -1.35 -13.34 2.11
N VAL A 169 -1.44 -14.59 1.69
CA VAL A 169 -0.70 -15.18 0.58
C VAL A 169 -1.62 -15.21 -0.62
N LEU A 170 -1.15 -14.68 -1.75
CA LEU A 170 -1.90 -14.63 -2.99
C LEU A 170 -1.20 -15.47 -4.06
N SER A 171 -1.98 -16.23 -4.82
CA SER A 171 -1.48 -17.11 -5.87
C SER A 171 -2.41 -17.16 -7.07
N GLU A 172 -1.82 -17.41 -8.24
CA GLU A 172 -2.54 -17.77 -9.46
C GLU A 172 -3.08 -19.20 -9.41
N ARG A 173 -2.52 -20.06 -8.55
CA ARG A 173 -2.88 -21.47 -8.40
C ARG A 173 -3.61 -21.72 -7.09
N LYS A 174 -4.60 -22.61 -7.11
CA LYS A 174 -5.39 -22.97 -5.91
C LYS A 174 -4.61 -23.81 -4.89
N ASP A 175 -3.55 -24.46 -5.34
CA ASP A 175 -2.68 -25.30 -4.52
C ASP A 175 -1.58 -24.52 -3.81
N PHE A 176 -1.45 -23.21 -4.07
CA PHE A 176 -0.39 -22.34 -3.53
C PHE A 176 1.04 -22.83 -3.81
N SER A 177 1.23 -23.74 -4.76
CA SER A 177 2.53 -24.27 -5.19
C SER A 177 3.50 -23.17 -5.65
N ARG A 178 2.94 -22.06 -6.14
CA ARG A 178 3.70 -20.85 -6.47
C ARG A 178 3.04 -19.63 -5.83
N ILE A 179 3.73 -19.00 -4.92
CA ILE A 179 3.28 -17.76 -4.28
C ILE A 179 3.53 -16.58 -5.25
N GLY A 180 2.48 -15.83 -5.53
CA GLY A 180 2.53 -14.66 -6.42
C GLY A 180 2.84 -13.38 -5.67
N ALA A 181 2.18 -13.16 -4.53
CA ALA A 181 2.38 -11.97 -3.71
C ALA A 181 2.04 -12.23 -2.24
N LEU A 182 2.61 -11.38 -1.38
CA LEU A 182 2.27 -11.26 0.03
C LEU A 182 1.68 -9.89 0.29
N SER A 183 0.65 -9.80 1.14
CA SER A 183 0.12 -8.53 1.63
C SER A 183 1.00 -7.93 2.74
N ASP A 184 0.53 -6.83 3.36
CA ASP A 184 1.01 -6.46 4.69
C ASP A 184 0.70 -7.57 5.72
N ALA A 185 1.52 -7.63 6.75
CA ALA A 185 1.54 -8.65 7.78
C ALA A 185 1.17 -8.06 9.15
N TRP A 186 0.53 -8.87 9.96
CA TRP A 186 0.20 -8.61 11.35
C TRP A 186 1.04 -9.48 12.26
N ILE A 187 1.64 -8.88 13.28
CA ILE A 187 2.38 -9.56 14.34
C ILE A 187 1.52 -9.51 15.62
N PRO A 188 0.78 -10.58 15.96
CA PRO A 188 -0.19 -10.54 17.05
C PRO A 188 0.44 -10.27 18.42
N GLY A 189 1.60 -10.87 18.70
CA GLY A 189 2.28 -10.75 19.99
C GLY A 189 2.75 -9.32 20.30
N LEU A 190 3.07 -8.55 19.25
CA LEU A 190 3.52 -7.16 19.39
C LEU A 190 2.41 -6.14 19.09
N ARG A 191 1.27 -6.59 18.57
CA ARG A 191 0.20 -5.76 18.02
C ARG A 191 0.72 -4.75 16.97
N LEU A 192 1.60 -5.22 16.08
CA LEU A 192 2.24 -4.40 15.05
C LEU A 192 1.91 -4.88 13.63
N TRP A 193 1.66 -3.90 12.76
CA TRP A 193 1.47 -4.12 11.33
C TRP A 193 2.77 -3.78 10.59
N VAL A 194 3.20 -4.67 9.69
CA VAL A 194 4.42 -4.52 8.90
C VAL A 194 4.13 -4.70 7.42
N GLY A 195 4.73 -3.88 6.57
CA GLY A 195 4.52 -3.91 5.12
C GLY A 195 4.75 -2.55 4.50
N GLU A 196 5.05 -2.55 3.20
CA GLU A 196 5.30 -1.31 2.45
C GLU A 196 4.04 -0.44 2.33
N TYR A 197 2.87 -1.08 2.19
CA TYR A 197 1.59 -0.42 1.99
C TYR A 197 0.47 -1.18 2.72
N PRO A 198 -0.46 -0.47 3.40
CA PRO A 198 -1.53 -1.11 4.16
C PRO A 198 -2.65 -1.60 3.23
N TYR A 199 -2.48 -2.77 2.61
CA TYR A 199 -3.48 -3.35 1.72
C TYR A 199 -4.72 -3.82 2.48
N LEU A 200 -4.53 -4.38 3.67
CA LEU A 200 -5.58 -5.01 4.45
C LEU A 200 -6.41 -4.03 5.27
N LEU A 201 -7.73 -4.27 5.30
CA LEU A 201 -8.60 -3.74 6.34
C LEU A 201 -8.25 -4.41 7.67
N ARG A 202 -7.36 -3.77 8.43
CA ARG A 202 -6.77 -4.30 9.67
C ARG A 202 -7.79 -4.92 10.64
N PRO A 203 -8.92 -4.25 10.99
CA PRO A 203 -9.89 -4.85 11.91
C PRO A 203 -10.56 -6.10 11.35
N ALA A 204 -10.88 -6.10 10.05
CA ALA A 204 -11.50 -7.25 9.40
C ALA A 204 -10.54 -8.45 9.31
N PHE A 205 -9.26 -8.19 9.06
CA PHE A 205 -8.23 -9.22 9.02
C PHE A 205 -7.93 -9.81 10.40
N GLU A 206 -7.78 -8.96 11.42
CA GLU A 206 -7.57 -9.40 12.80
C GLU A 206 -8.73 -10.27 13.30
N GLU A 207 -9.96 -9.88 12.99
CA GLU A 207 -11.15 -10.68 13.30
C GLU A 207 -11.15 -12.03 12.58
N LEU A 208 -10.82 -12.04 11.29
CA LEU A 208 -10.73 -13.27 10.50
C LEU A 208 -9.67 -14.23 11.06
N CYS A 209 -8.50 -13.70 11.45
CA CYS A 209 -7.45 -14.48 12.09
C CYS A 209 -7.96 -15.11 13.37
N ARG A 210 -8.61 -14.32 14.24
CA ARG A 210 -9.17 -14.80 15.51
C ARG A 210 -10.16 -15.93 15.30
N LEU A 211 -11.05 -15.81 14.32
CA LEU A 211 -12.11 -16.80 14.06
C LEU A 211 -11.60 -18.10 13.43
N ARG A 212 -10.59 -18.04 12.55
CA ARG A 212 -10.14 -19.22 11.80
C ARG A 212 -9.01 -19.98 12.46
N ILE A 213 -8.04 -19.26 13.02
CA ILE A 213 -6.87 -19.90 13.65
C ILE A 213 -7.28 -20.56 14.97
N SER A 214 -8.18 -19.94 15.74
CA SER A 214 -8.72 -20.58 16.96
C SER A 214 -9.54 -21.86 16.67
N ARG A 215 -10.11 -21.98 15.47
CA ARG A 215 -10.82 -23.20 15.03
C ARG A 215 -9.85 -24.26 14.54
N ALA A 216 -8.82 -23.85 13.80
CA ALA A 216 -7.77 -24.77 13.35
C ALA A 216 -7.01 -25.40 14.53
N ALA A 217 -6.75 -24.63 15.61
CA ALA A 217 -6.09 -25.14 16.81
C ALA A 217 -6.97 -26.07 17.69
N LYS A 218 -8.26 -26.22 17.40
CA LYS A 218 -9.20 -27.09 18.14
C LYS A 218 -9.49 -28.41 17.44
N ASN A 219 -9.09 -28.54 16.17
CA ASN A 219 -9.23 -29.75 15.37
C ASN A 219 -7.87 -30.44 15.27
#